data_AF-A0A7J6UCL3-F1
#
_entry.id   AF-A0A7J6UCL3-F1
#
_cell.length_a   1.000
_cell.length_b   1.000
_cell.length_c   1.000
_cell.angle_alpha   90.00
_cell.angle_beta   90.00
_cell.angle_gamma   90.00
#
_symmetry.space_group_name_H-M   'P 1'
#
loop_
_entity.id
_entity.type
_entity.pdbx_description
1 polymer ?
#
loop_
_entity_poly.entity_id
_entity_poly.type
_entity_poly.pdbx_seq_one_letter_code
_entity_poly.pdbx_strand_id
1 'polypeptide(L)'
;MGKKDKKDKKGAGSGEEQRLRIAIVSEDRCKPKKCQLECKKYCPVNRTGKFCVEVDRHAKVSWISETLCIGCGICVKKCPFDAITVINLPKDLSGQTTHRYGPNTFKLHRLPMPRPGQVLGLVGTNGIGKSTALKILSGKLKPNLGRFDNPPDWSDILQYFRGSDLQNYFVKILEDKLKATIKPQYVDNIPKAVRGKVGETLARKDERHIVPELLKRLDLEHL
;
A
#
# COMPACT_ATOMS: atom_id res chain seq x y z
N MET A 1 -49.11 -10.62 -34.85
CA MET A 1 -47.73 -10.45 -35.36
C MET A 1 -47.65 -9.07 -36.00
N GLY A 2 -46.80 -8.11 -35.64
CA GLY A 2 -45.83 -7.98 -34.56
C GLY A 2 -45.62 -6.49 -34.29
N LYS A 3 -45.39 -6.16 -33.01
CA LYS A 3 -44.86 -4.88 -32.55
C LYS A 3 -43.48 -4.65 -33.16
N LYS A 4 -43.18 -3.44 -33.65
CA LYS A 4 -41.82 -2.89 -33.71
C LYS A 4 -41.84 -1.41 -33.37
N ASP A 5 -41.94 -1.18 -32.06
CA ASP A 5 -41.07 -0.33 -31.25
C ASP A 5 -40.46 0.93 -31.90
N LYS A 6 -41.12 2.06 -31.62
CA LYS A 6 -40.49 3.38 -31.46
C LYS A 6 -39.35 3.25 -30.45
N LYS A 7 -38.10 3.39 -30.90
CA LYS A 7 -36.96 3.58 -29.99
C LYS A 7 -36.96 5.02 -29.50
N ASP A 8 -37.50 5.18 -28.31
CA ASP A 8 -37.42 6.39 -27.51
C ASP A 8 -35.95 6.78 -27.24
N LYS A 9 -35.61 8.01 -27.63
CA LYS A 9 -34.51 8.77 -27.05
C LYS A 9 -34.82 9.01 -25.56
N LYS A 10 -34.20 8.23 -24.68
CA LYS A 10 -34.04 8.54 -23.25
C LYS A 10 -32.55 8.39 -22.98
N GLY A 11 -31.81 9.49 -22.90
CA GLY A 11 -31.84 10.38 -21.73
C GLY A 11 -30.54 10.09 -21.00
N ALA A 12 -29.50 10.85 -21.33
CA ALA A 12 -28.20 10.78 -20.68
C ALA A 12 -28.39 11.15 -19.20
N GLY A 13 -28.53 10.13 -18.37
CA GLY A 13 -28.54 10.26 -16.93
C GLY A 13 -27.15 10.69 -16.47
N SER A 14 -27.10 11.89 -15.91
CA SER A 14 -26.02 12.44 -15.09
C SER A 14 -25.29 11.37 -14.28
N GLY A 15 -24.03 11.13 -14.62
CA GLY A 15 -23.16 10.26 -13.84
C GLY A 15 -22.95 10.85 -12.46
N GLU A 16 -23.59 10.28 -11.43
CA GLU A 16 -23.23 10.52 -10.04
C GLU A 16 -21.77 10.11 -9.84
N GLU A 17 -20.89 11.09 -9.84
CA GLU A 17 -19.46 10.92 -9.65
C GLU A 17 -19.17 10.38 -8.23
N GLN A 18 -19.01 9.06 -8.13
CA GLN A 18 -18.69 8.40 -6.87
C GLN A 18 -17.30 8.81 -6.38
N ARG A 19 -17.25 9.71 -5.39
CA ARG A 19 -16.08 9.92 -4.53
C ARG A 19 -15.70 8.57 -3.94
N LEU A 20 -14.55 8.01 -4.31
CA LEU A 20 -14.09 6.75 -3.72
C LEU A 20 -13.72 6.99 -2.25
N ARG A 21 -14.41 6.26 -1.38
CA ARG A 21 -14.22 6.29 0.07
C ARG A 21 -13.67 4.94 0.48
N ILE A 22 -12.59 4.93 1.23
CA ILE A 22 -11.97 3.69 1.68
C ILE A 22 -12.07 3.62 3.18
N ALA A 23 -12.70 2.54 3.66
CA ALA A 23 -12.62 2.15 5.05
C ALA A 23 -11.40 1.23 5.21
N ILE A 24 -10.49 1.63 6.08
CA ILE A 24 -9.33 0.84 6.50
C ILE A 24 -9.63 0.29 7.88
N VAL A 25 -9.37 -1.00 8.10
CA VAL A 25 -9.55 -1.67 9.38
C VAL A 25 -8.19 -2.23 9.83
N SER A 26 -7.75 -1.81 11.01
CA SER A 26 -6.53 -2.29 11.65
C SER A 26 -6.76 -3.66 12.29
N GLU A 27 -6.08 -4.69 11.79
CA GLU A 27 -6.14 -6.05 12.34
C GLU A 27 -5.63 -6.12 13.79
N ASP A 28 -4.65 -5.29 14.14
CA ASP A 28 -4.06 -5.29 15.49
C ASP A 28 -5.05 -4.78 16.53
N ARG A 29 -5.82 -3.74 16.17
CA ARG A 29 -6.78 -3.07 17.07
C ARG A 29 -8.18 -3.66 17.00
N CYS A 30 -8.60 -4.20 15.87
CA CYS A 30 -9.95 -4.75 15.73
C CYS A 30 -10.08 -6.04 16.56
N LYS A 31 -10.98 -6.04 17.55
CA LYS A 31 -11.29 -7.21 18.39
C LYS A 31 -12.80 -7.49 18.40
N PRO A 32 -13.35 -8.18 17.38
CA PRO A 32 -14.78 -8.49 17.29
C PRO A 32 -15.36 -9.23 18.50
N LYS A 33 -14.55 -10.08 19.15
CA LYS A 33 -14.90 -10.78 20.41
C LYS A 33 -15.22 -9.84 21.57
N LYS A 34 -14.63 -8.64 21.61
CA LYS A 34 -14.71 -7.69 22.73
C LYS A 34 -15.55 -6.45 22.42
N CYS A 35 -15.76 -6.09 21.16
CA CYS A 35 -16.42 -4.83 20.77
C CYS A 35 -17.94 -4.92 20.57
N GLN A 36 -18.61 -6.02 20.95
CA GLN A 36 -20.07 -6.22 20.76
C GLN A 36 -20.60 -5.93 19.34
N LEU A 37 -19.71 -5.91 18.33
CA LEU A 37 -20.01 -5.63 16.91
C LEU A 37 -20.66 -4.25 16.66
N GLU A 38 -20.26 -3.21 17.41
CA GLU A 38 -20.80 -1.84 17.27
C GLU A 38 -20.75 -1.31 15.83
N CYS A 39 -19.67 -1.60 15.09
CA CYS A 39 -19.53 -1.16 13.69
C CYS A 39 -20.62 -1.73 12.76
N LYS A 40 -21.09 -2.97 13.00
CA LYS A 40 -22.17 -3.62 12.25
C LYS A 40 -23.54 -3.05 12.66
N LYS A 41 -23.76 -2.88 13.97
CA LYS A 41 -25.03 -2.41 14.55
C LYS A 41 -25.37 -0.97 14.17
N TYR A 42 -24.39 -0.07 14.23
CA TYR A 42 -24.60 1.36 14.01
C TYR A 42 -24.38 1.80 12.56
N CYS A 43 -23.95 0.90 11.67
CA CYS A 43 -23.82 1.24 10.26
C CYS A 43 -25.20 1.50 9.65
N PRO A 44 -25.46 2.71 9.10
CA PRO A 44 -26.78 3.06 8.54
C PRO A 44 -27.12 2.16 7.34
N VAL A 45 -26.13 1.79 6.52
CA VAL A 45 -26.31 0.94 5.36
C VAL A 45 -26.70 -0.49 5.77
N ASN A 46 -26.14 -1.00 6.87
CA ASN A 46 -26.58 -2.26 7.47
C ASN A 46 -27.99 -2.18 8.02
N ARG A 47 -28.35 -1.07 8.67
CA ARG A 47 -29.71 -0.85 9.19
C ARG A 47 -30.77 -0.77 8.09
N THR A 48 -30.39 -0.35 6.88
CA THR A 48 -31.26 -0.40 5.69
C THR A 48 -31.36 -1.79 5.04
N GLY A 49 -30.72 -2.82 5.62
CA GLY A 49 -30.81 -4.20 5.13
C GLY A 49 -29.74 -4.62 4.11
N LYS A 50 -28.71 -3.80 3.87
CA LYS A 50 -27.58 -4.15 2.97
C LYS A 50 -26.35 -4.59 3.77
N PHE A 51 -25.54 -5.50 3.24
CA PHE A 51 -24.33 -5.99 3.93
C PHE A 51 -23.11 -5.09 3.69
N CYS A 52 -23.11 -3.90 4.28
CA CYS A 52 -21.95 -2.99 4.16
C CYS A 52 -20.81 -3.34 5.13
N VAL A 53 -21.13 -3.74 6.36
CA VAL A 53 -20.15 -4.18 7.37
C VAL A 53 -20.45 -5.64 7.70
N GLU A 54 -19.51 -6.52 7.40
CA GLU A 54 -19.61 -7.94 7.67
C GLU A 54 -18.59 -8.31 8.75
N VAL A 55 -19.10 -8.76 9.89
CA VAL A 55 -18.30 -9.18 11.03
C VAL A 55 -19.15 -10.04 11.96
N ASP A 56 -18.51 -11.07 12.52
CA ASP A 56 -19.08 -11.96 13.52
C ASP A 56 -18.15 -12.06 14.74
N ARG A 57 -18.64 -12.62 15.85
CA ARG A 57 -17.86 -12.75 17.11
C ARG A 57 -16.62 -13.62 16.94
N HIS A 58 -16.61 -14.53 15.99
CA HIS A 58 -15.47 -15.42 15.71
C HIS A 58 -14.49 -14.85 14.69
N ALA A 59 -14.86 -13.80 13.96
CA ALA A 59 -14.01 -13.18 12.96
C ALA A 59 -12.78 -12.53 13.60
N LYS A 60 -11.64 -12.59 12.88
CA LYS A 60 -10.40 -11.93 13.31
C LYS A 60 -10.50 -10.40 13.18
N VAL A 61 -11.13 -9.93 12.11
CA VAL A 61 -11.25 -8.51 11.75
C VAL A 61 -12.61 -8.26 11.09
N SER A 62 -13.13 -7.03 11.18
CA SER A 62 -14.34 -6.63 10.48
C SER A 62 -14.06 -6.28 9.02
N TRP A 63 -14.88 -6.77 8.09
CA TRP A 63 -14.82 -6.42 6.68
C TRP A 63 -15.84 -5.32 6.36
N ILE A 64 -15.43 -4.34 5.56
CA ILE A 64 -16.29 -3.22 5.16
C ILE A 64 -16.29 -3.11 3.64
N SER A 65 -17.45 -3.27 3.03
CA SER A 65 -17.65 -3.15 1.59
C SER A 65 -17.28 -1.73 1.10
N GLU A 66 -16.35 -1.65 0.15
CA GLU A 66 -15.95 -0.38 -0.48
C GLU A 66 -17.04 0.17 -1.42
N THR A 67 -17.91 -0.69 -1.95
CA THR A 67 -18.97 -0.31 -2.89
C THR A 67 -20.23 0.17 -2.17
N LEU A 68 -20.57 -0.46 -1.02
CA LEU A 68 -21.77 -0.12 -0.25
C LEU A 68 -21.53 0.98 0.79
N CYS A 69 -20.28 1.20 1.21
CA CYS A 69 -19.96 2.18 2.25
C CYS A 69 -20.17 3.62 1.76
N ILE A 70 -21.12 4.32 2.39
CA ILE A 70 -21.36 5.74 2.14
C ILE A 70 -20.34 6.66 2.82
N GLY A 71 -19.45 6.12 3.66
CA GLY A 71 -18.40 6.88 4.35
C GLY A 71 -18.90 7.86 5.41
N CYS A 72 -20.04 7.58 6.05
CA CYS A 72 -20.62 8.42 7.11
C CYS A 72 -19.74 8.56 8.37
N GLY A 73 -18.73 7.71 8.55
CA GLY A 73 -17.81 7.75 9.71
C GLY A 73 -18.42 7.31 11.04
N ILE A 74 -19.67 6.83 11.08
CA ILE A 74 -20.33 6.37 12.31
C ILE A 74 -19.59 5.19 12.92
N CYS A 75 -19.14 4.24 12.10
CA CYS A 75 -18.37 3.08 12.54
C CYS A 75 -17.02 3.46 13.17
N VAL A 76 -16.40 4.57 12.75
CA VAL A 76 -15.17 5.11 13.35
C VAL A 76 -15.47 5.60 14.76
N LYS A 77 -16.47 6.47 14.91
CA LYS A 77 -16.85 7.06 16.21
C LYS A 77 -17.37 6.06 17.23
N LYS A 78 -17.97 4.96 16.76
CA LYS A 78 -18.55 3.91 17.62
C LYS A 78 -17.60 2.75 17.88
N CYS A 79 -16.41 2.72 17.27
CA CYS A 79 -15.46 1.65 17.52
C CYS A 79 -14.77 1.88 18.88
N PRO A 80 -14.91 0.98 19.87
CA PRO A 80 -14.27 1.15 21.18
C PRO A 80 -12.73 0.99 21.14
N PHE A 81 -12.17 0.54 20.01
CA PHE A 81 -10.73 0.30 19.82
C PHE A 81 -10.09 1.22 18.77
N ASP A 82 -10.85 2.19 18.24
CA ASP A 82 -10.42 3.05 17.12
C ASP A 82 -9.81 2.29 15.94
N ALA A 83 -10.30 1.07 15.70
CA ALA A 83 -9.71 0.15 14.73
C ALA A 83 -10.08 0.50 13.28
N ILE A 84 -11.08 1.36 13.07
CA ILE A 84 -11.62 1.70 11.75
C ILE A 84 -11.24 3.14 11.42
N THR A 85 -10.77 3.38 10.20
CA THR A 85 -10.50 4.72 9.67
C THR A 85 -11.15 4.86 8.32
N VAL A 86 -11.95 5.91 8.12
CA VAL A 86 -12.59 6.19 6.83
C VAL A 86 -11.86 7.37 6.21
N ILE A 87 -11.29 7.16 5.02
CA ILE A 87 -10.58 8.18 4.26
C ILE A 87 -11.40 8.47 3.00
N ASN A 88 -11.70 9.75 2.80
CA ASN A 88 -12.26 10.23 1.54
C ASN A 88 -11.08 10.53 0.61
N LEU A 89 -10.92 9.72 -0.44
CA LEU A 89 -9.87 9.97 -1.41
C LEU A 89 -10.36 10.93 -2.50
N PRO A 90 -9.51 11.90 -2.92
CA PRO A 90 -9.72 12.62 -4.16
C PRO A 90 -9.86 11.63 -5.33
N LYS A 91 -10.75 11.95 -6.28
CA LYS A 91 -11.13 11.08 -7.40
C LYS A 91 -9.95 10.59 -8.25
N ASP A 92 -8.87 11.37 -8.33
CA ASP A 92 -7.72 11.11 -9.21
C ASP A 92 -6.75 10.01 -8.74
N LEU A 93 -6.91 9.51 -7.51
CA LEU A 93 -5.94 8.59 -6.89
C LEU A 93 -6.33 7.11 -7.04
N SER A 94 -7.59 6.79 -7.31
CA SER A 94 -8.06 5.40 -7.41
C SER A 94 -7.43 4.65 -8.60
N GLY A 95 -7.32 5.32 -9.75
CA GLY A 95 -6.67 4.78 -10.96
C GLY A 95 -5.15 4.61 -10.84
N GLN A 96 -4.53 5.20 -9.80
CA GLN A 96 -3.07 5.22 -9.60
C GLN A 96 -2.60 4.33 -8.45
N THR A 97 -3.38 3.28 -8.14
CA THR A 97 -3.05 2.33 -7.08
C THR A 97 -1.86 1.48 -7.50
N THR A 98 -0.76 1.56 -6.75
CA THR A 98 0.46 0.79 -7.04
C THR A 98 0.51 -0.51 -6.25
N HIS A 99 0.12 -0.48 -4.98
CA HIS A 99 0.15 -1.68 -4.14
C HIS A 99 -0.94 -1.66 -3.06
N ARG A 100 -1.46 -2.84 -2.72
CA ARG A 100 -2.44 -3.06 -1.65
C ARG A 100 -2.19 -4.41 -0.99
N TYR A 101 -2.22 -4.47 0.34
CA TYR A 101 -1.97 -5.74 1.05
C TYR A 101 -3.20 -6.67 1.14
N GLY A 102 -4.40 -6.11 1.11
CA GLY A 102 -5.65 -6.86 1.27
C GLY A 102 -6.90 -5.97 1.38
N PRO A 103 -8.09 -6.56 1.55
CA PRO A 103 -9.32 -5.80 1.72
C PRO A 103 -9.27 -4.94 2.99
N ASN A 104 -9.77 -3.70 2.93
CA ASN A 104 -9.72 -2.72 4.02
C ASN A 104 -8.32 -2.50 4.65
N THR A 105 -7.24 -2.76 3.91
CA THR A 105 -5.88 -2.44 4.36
C THR A 105 -5.34 -1.19 3.68
N PHE A 106 -4.11 -0.81 4.04
CA PHE A 106 -3.37 0.26 3.43
C PHE A 106 -3.25 0.09 1.90
N LYS A 107 -3.49 1.17 1.16
CA LYS A 107 -3.26 1.29 -0.29
C LYS A 107 -2.17 2.34 -0.53
N LEU A 108 -1.16 1.95 -1.31
CA LEU A 108 -0.14 2.87 -1.80
C LEU A 108 -0.55 3.40 -3.18
N HIS A 109 -0.57 4.72 -3.32
CA HIS A 109 -0.83 5.40 -4.57
C HIS A 109 0.43 6.07 -5.07
N ARG A 110 0.75 5.87 -6.36
CA ARG A 110 1.96 6.37 -7.03
C ARG A 110 3.26 5.87 -6.38
N LEU A 111 4.36 6.05 -7.10
CA LEU A 111 5.71 5.88 -6.57
C LEU A 111 6.54 7.11 -6.93
N PRO A 112 7.41 7.57 -6.02
CA PRO A 112 8.38 8.58 -6.36
C PRO A 112 9.47 7.96 -7.24
N MET A 113 9.93 8.67 -8.26
CA MET A 113 10.98 8.20 -9.16
C MET A 113 12.34 8.79 -8.75
N PRO A 114 13.35 7.95 -8.42
CA PRO A 114 14.69 8.43 -8.13
C PRO A 114 15.42 8.82 -9.42
N ARG A 115 15.94 10.05 -9.47
CA ARG A 115 16.75 10.54 -10.59
C ARG A 115 18.24 10.27 -10.33
N PRO A 116 19.00 9.73 -11.30
CA PRO A 116 20.44 9.55 -11.16
C PRO A 116 21.15 10.87 -10.82
N GLY A 117 22.14 10.82 -9.94
CA GLY A 117 22.91 11.99 -9.52
C GLY A 117 22.19 12.94 -8.56
N GLN A 118 20.95 12.65 -8.16
CA GLN A 118 20.18 13.48 -7.24
C GLN A 118 19.73 12.69 -6.01
N VAL A 119 19.63 13.38 -4.87
CA VAL A 119 19.07 12.82 -3.64
C VAL A 119 17.57 13.08 -3.61
N LEU A 120 16.77 12.01 -3.63
CA LEU A 120 15.32 12.10 -3.50
C LEU A 120 14.93 12.09 -2.01
N GLY A 121 14.43 13.22 -1.51
CA GLY A 121 13.85 13.33 -0.17
C GLY A 121 12.42 12.78 -0.11
N LEU A 122 12.15 11.88 0.82
CA LEU A 122 10.80 11.33 1.06
C LEU A 122 10.32 11.66 2.48
N VAL A 123 9.47 12.68 2.59
CA VAL A 123 8.95 13.19 3.86
C VAL A 123 7.44 12.90 3.97
N GLY A 124 7.00 12.55 5.17
CA GLY A 124 5.59 12.31 5.47
C GLY A 124 5.41 11.65 6.84
N THR A 125 4.17 11.55 7.32
CA THR A 125 3.85 10.90 8.59
C THR A 125 4.12 9.39 8.56
N ASN A 126 4.22 8.77 9.73
CA ASN A 126 4.33 7.31 9.82
C ASN A 126 3.04 6.64 9.32
N GLY A 127 3.17 5.51 8.64
CA GLY A 127 2.02 4.79 8.08
C GLY A 127 1.55 5.28 6.70
N ILE A 128 2.14 6.34 6.12
CA ILE A 128 1.78 6.83 4.77
C ILE A 128 2.33 5.98 3.62
N GLY A 129 3.12 4.95 3.92
CA GLY A 129 3.66 4.02 2.92
C GLY A 129 5.09 4.28 2.45
N LYS A 130 5.87 5.14 3.13
CA LYS A 130 7.29 5.40 2.78
C LYS A 130 8.12 4.12 2.68
N SER A 131 8.06 3.28 3.71
CA SER A 131 8.80 2.01 3.74
C SER A 131 8.30 1.03 2.66
N THR A 132 7.01 1.06 2.31
CA THR A 132 6.44 0.25 1.23
C THR A 132 6.93 0.72 -0.14
N ALA A 133 6.96 2.03 -0.39
CA ALA A 133 7.50 2.60 -1.61
C ALA A 133 8.98 2.24 -1.81
N LEU A 134 9.80 2.33 -0.76
CA LEU A 134 11.21 1.93 -0.81
C LEU A 134 11.37 0.43 -1.13
N LYS A 135 10.58 -0.45 -0.50
CA LYS A 135 10.61 -1.90 -0.79
C LYS A 135 10.26 -2.21 -2.24
N ILE A 136 9.33 -1.47 -2.83
CA ILE A 136 8.96 -1.63 -4.24
C ILE A 136 10.08 -1.14 -5.15
N LEU A 137 10.61 0.06 -4.88
CA LEU A 137 11.72 0.62 -5.65
C LEU A 137 13.00 -0.22 -5.53
N SER A 138 13.16 -1.02 -4.47
CA SER A 138 14.30 -1.92 -4.36
C SER A 138 14.08 -3.31 -4.96
N GLY A 139 12.95 -3.56 -5.62
CA GLY A 139 12.59 -4.89 -6.14
C GLY A 139 12.28 -5.95 -5.05
N LYS A 140 12.29 -5.60 -3.75
CA LYS A 140 11.98 -6.54 -2.66
C LYS A 140 10.49 -6.81 -2.52
N LEU A 141 9.64 -5.94 -3.06
CA LEU A 141 8.20 -6.08 -3.08
C LEU A 141 7.68 -5.78 -4.49
N LYS A 142 7.05 -6.77 -5.13
CA LYS A 142 6.40 -6.59 -6.43
C LYS A 142 5.11 -5.78 -6.26
N PRO A 143 4.88 -4.71 -7.05
CA PRO A 143 3.62 -3.98 -7.01
C PRO A 143 2.51 -4.87 -7.56
N ASN A 144 1.30 -4.78 -6.99
CA ASN A 144 0.17 -5.61 -7.41
C ASN A 144 -0.98 -4.81 -8.03
N LEU A 145 -0.79 -3.50 -8.21
CA LEU A 145 -1.75 -2.60 -8.84
C LEU A 145 -3.15 -2.64 -8.20
N GLY A 146 -3.21 -2.96 -6.90
CA GLY A 146 -4.45 -3.11 -6.16
C GLY A 146 -5.11 -4.50 -6.26
N ARG A 147 -4.60 -5.39 -7.11
CA ARG A 147 -5.06 -6.78 -7.27
C ARG A 147 -4.31 -7.69 -6.30
N PHE A 148 -4.77 -7.78 -5.06
CA PHE A 148 -4.10 -8.56 -4.02
C PHE A 148 -4.44 -10.06 -4.07
N ASP A 149 -5.64 -10.44 -4.55
CA ASP A 149 -6.04 -11.85 -4.65
C ASP A 149 -5.37 -12.58 -5.82
N ASN A 150 -5.19 -11.88 -6.95
CA ASN A 150 -4.49 -12.39 -8.12
C ASN A 150 -3.48 -11.33 -8.61
N PRO A 151 -2.26 -11.29 -8.03
CA PRO A 151 -1.28 -10.28 -8.36
C PRO A 151 -0.78 -10.45 -9.81
N PRO A 152 -0.74 -9.36 -10.61
CA PRO A 152 -0.35 -9.40 -12.01
C PRO A 152 1.12 -9.75 -12.19
N ASP A 153 1.50 -10.19 -13.38
CA ASP A 153 2.90 -10.44 -13.74
C ASP A 153 3.69 -9.18 -14.06
N TRP A 154 5.02 -9.31 -14.14
CA TRP A 154 5.89 -8.17 -14.45
C TRP A 154 5.57 -7.56 -15.82
N SER A 155 5.11 -8.35 -16.80
CA SER A 155 4.62 -7.88 -18.09
C SER A 155 3.47 -6.86 -17.93
N ASP A 156 2.45 -7.21 -17.16
CA ASP A 156 1.29 -6.35 -16.89
C ASP A 156 1.67 -5.11 -16.10
N ILE A 157 2.60 -5.24 -15.14
CA ILE A 157 3.12 -4.13 -14.34
C ILE A 157 3.88 -3.14 -15.24
N LEU A 158 4.75 -3.63 -16.12
CA LEU A 158 5.49 -2.80 -17.07
C LEU A 158 4.55 -2.14 -18.07
N GLN A 159 3.50 -2.83 -18.50
CA GLN A 159 2.45 -2.26 -19.34
C GLN A 159 1.69 -1.14 -18.63
N TYR A 160 1.38 -1.30 -17.34
CA TYR A 160 0.73 -0.27 -16.53
C TYR A 160 1.59 1.00 -16.40
N PHE A 161 2.91 0.84 -16.22
CA PHE A 161 3.85 1.97 -16.15
C PHE A 161 4.34 2.45 -17.53
N ARG A 162 3.75 1.97 -18.64
CA ARG A 162 4.23 2.29 -19.98
C ARG A 162 4.23 3.79 -20.26
N GLY A 163 5.35 4.29 -20.78
CA GLY A 163 5.53 5.72 -21.05
C GLY A 163 5.89 6.56 -19.82
N SER A 164 6.19 5.93 -18.67
CA SER A 164 6.75 6.57 -17.50
C SER A 164 8.20 6.16 -17.26
N ASP A 165 8.97 6.99 -16.56
CA ASP A 165 10.35 6.67 -16.17
C ASP A 165 10.46 5.42 -15.29
N LEU A 166 9.39 5.08 -14.56
CA LEU A 166 9.34 3.89 -13.72
C LEU A 166 9.40 2.59 -14.53
N GLN A 167 8.91 2.59 -15.78
CA GLN A 167 9.03 1.43 -16.66
C GLN A 167 10.51 1.08 -16.88
N ASN A 168 11.30 2.07 -17.30
CA ASN A 168 12.74 1.91 -17.54
C ASN A 168 13.47 1.50 -16.26
N TYR A 169 13.06 2.05 -15.11
CA TYR A 169 13.62 1.70 -13.82
C TYR A 169 13.37 0.22 -13.44
N PHE A 170 12.13 -0.27 -13.60
CA PHE A 170 11.81 -1.66 -13.30
C PHE A 170 12.47 -2.64 -14.28
N VAL A 171 12.58 -2.30 -15.57
CA VAL A 171 13.33 -3.13 -16.53
C VAL A 171 14.79 -3.27 -16.10
N LYS A 172 15.44 -2.17 -15.69
CA LYS A 172 16.84 -2.22 -15.19
C LYS A 172 17.00 -3.08 -13.94
N ILE A 173 15.99 -3.12 -13.06
CA ILE A 173 15.99 -4.01 -11.89
C ILE A 173 15.83 -5.47 -12.33
N LEU A 174 14.92 -5.75 -13.26
CA LEU A 174 14.65 -7.12 -13.73
C LEU A 174 15.81 -7.71 -14.54
N GLU A 175 16.56 -6.88 -15.26
CA GLU A 175 17.77 -7.28 -15.99
C GLU A 175 19.02 -7.32 -15.09
N ASP A 176 18.88 -7.18 -13.76
CA ASP A 176 19.97 -7.11 -12.77
C ASP A 176 21.02 -6.00 -13.03
N LYS A 177 20.75 -5.08 -13.96
CA LYS A 177 21.59 -3.91 -14.26
C LYS A 177 21.56 -2.86 -13.15
N LEU A 178 20.55 -2.89 -12.29
CA LEU A 178 20.40 -2.00 -11.15
C LEU A 178 20.06 -2.79 -9.89
N LYS A 179 21.03 -2.89 -8.98
CA LYS A 179 20.87 -3.48 -7.65
C LYS A 179 20.65 -2.39 -6.61
N ALA A 180 19.45 -2.32 -6.06
CA ALA A 180 19.10 -1.34 -5.03
C ALA A 180 19.29 -1.92 -3.62
N THR A 181 20.10 -1.24 -2.80
CA THR A 181 20.32 -1.60 -1.39
C THR A 181 19.52 -0.68 -0.47
N ILE A 182 18.84 -1.26 0.53
CA ILE A 182 18.10 -0.52 1.55
C ILE A 182 18.77 -0.73 2.91
N LYS A 183 19.02 0.37 3.63
CA LYS A 183 19.33 0.32 5.06
C LYS A 183 18.07 -0.09 5.84
N PRO A 184 18.08 -1.20 6.60
CA PRO A 184 16.92 -1.63 7.36
C PRO A 184 16.50 -0.55 8.37
N GLN A 185 15.19 -0.40 8.55
CA GLN A 185 14.63 0.61 9.45
C GLN A 185 14.97 0.32 10.93
N TYR A 186 15.04 -0.95 11.32
CA TYR A 186 15.39 -1.39 12.67
C TYR A 186 16.83 -1.87 12.70
N VAL A 187 17.73 -1.06 13.27
CA VAL A 187 19.17 -1.36 13.38
C VAL A 187 19.46 -2.48 14.39
N ASP A 188 18.57 -2.68 15.36
CA ASP A 188 18.69 -3.72 16.40
C ASP A 188 18.61 -5.15 15.84
N ASN A 189 18.12 -5.30 14.60
CA ASN A 189 18.07 -6.58 13.92
C ASN A 189 19.39 -6.93 13.22
N ILE A 190 20.32 -5.99 13.07
CA ILE A 190 21.60 -6.21 12.38
C ILE A 190 22.48 -7.21 13.16
N PRO A 191 22.69 -7.09 14.49
CA PRO A 191 23.51 -8.05 15.24
C PRO A 191 22.95 -9.48 15.25
N LYS A 192 21.64 -9.64 15.04
CA LYS A 192 21.02 -10.97 14.92
C LYS A 192 21.34 -11.65 13.58
N ALA A 193 21.50 -10.86 12.52
CA ALA A 193 21.74 -11.33 11.17
C ALA A 193 23.22 -11.52 10.84
N VAL A 194 24.11 -10.80 11.53
CA VAL A 194 25.55 -10.81 11.24
C VAL A 194 26.33 -11.03 12.53
N ARG A 195 27.19 -12.05 12.52
CA ARG A 195 28.10 -12.41 13.62
C ARG A 195 29.55 -12.18 13.19
N GLY A 196 30.39 -11.77 14.14
CA GLY A 196 31.84 -11.57 13.94
C GLY A 196 32.29 -10.14 14.25
N LYS A 197 33.57 -9.86 14.00
CA LYS A 197 34.13 -8.50 14.12
C LYS A 197 33.60 -7.60 13.00
N VAL A 198 33.49 -6.31 13.28
CA VAL A 198 32.94 -5.32 12.34
C VAL A 198 33.88 -5.16 11.13
N GLY A 199 35.19 -5.02 11.35
CA GLY A 199 36.18 -4.89 10.28
C GLY A 199 36.15 -6.04 9.27
N GLU A 200 36.15 -7.29 9.74
CA GLU A 200 36.04 -8.49 8.88
C GLU A 200 34.74 -8.54 8.08
N THR A 201 33.64 -8.13 8.71
CA THR A 201 32.32 -8.08 8.06
C THR A 201 32.29 -7.04 6.95
N LEU A 202 32.85 -5.85 7.19
CA LEU A 202 32.95 -4.78 6.21
C LEU A 202 33.83 -5.19 5.04
N ALA A 203 35.01 -5.76 5.30
CA ALA A 203 35.92 -6.25 4.27
C ALA A 203 35.26 -7.33 3.39
N ARG A 204 34.53 -8.28 3.99
CA ARG A 204 33.80 -9.34 3.26
C ARG A 204 32.66 -8.80 2.40
N LYS A 205 32.10 -7.63 2.73
CA LYS A 205 30.94 -7.03 2.04
C LYS A 205 31.33 -5.86 1.14
N ASP A 206 32.62 -5.58 1.00
CA ASP A 206 33.09 -4.50 0.12
C ASP A 206 33.08 -4.94 -1.34
N GLU A 207 31.99 -4.63 -2.04
CA GLU A 207 31.86 -4.85 -3.49
C GLU A 207 32.48 -3.70 -4.32
N ARG A 208 32.84 -2.56 -3.70
CA ARG A 208 33.23 -1.33 -4.40
C ARG A 208 34.64 -0.84 -4.09
N HIS A 209 35.36 -1.51 -3.20
CA HIS A 209 36.71 -1.15 -2.74
C HIS A 209 36.81 0.26 -2.14
N ILE A 210 35.73 0.72 -1.50
CA ILE A 210 35.64 2.07 -0.88
C ILE A 210 35.61 2.02 0.64
N VAL A 211 35.69 0.84 1.27
CA VAL A 211 35.64 0.71 2.73
C VAL A 211 36.74 1.53 3.44
N PRO A 212 38.01 1.56 3.00
CA PRO A 212 39.05 2.34 3.68
C PRO A 212 38.75 3.84 3.72
N GLU A 213 38.24 4.40 2.61
CA GLU A 213 37.83 5.79 2.53
C GLU A 213 36.62 6.07 3.44
N LEU A 214 35.65 5.17 3.49
CA LEU A 214 34.48 5.29 4.35
C LEU A 214 34.83 5.20 5.83
N LEU A 215 35.75 4.32 6.23
CA LEU A 215 36.21 4.21 7.62
C LEU A 215 36.87 5.51 8.08
N LYS A 216 37.70 6.13 7.23
CA LYS A 216 38.29 7.44 7.50
C LYS A 216 37.23 8.55 7.61
N ARG A 217 36.27 8.60 6.69
CA ARG A 217 35.20 9.62 6.69
C ARG A 217 34.22 9.49 7.85
N LEU A 218 34.09 8.30 8.44
CA LEU A 218 33.18 8.00 9.55
C LEU A 218 33.91 7.91 10.90
N ASP A 219 35.20 8.21 10.95
CA ASP A 219 36.07 8.13 12.15
C ASP A 219 36.09 6.73 12.81
N LEU A 220 36.17 5.68 11.99
CA LEU A 220 36.12 4.27 12.40
C LEU A 220 37.43 3.51 12.14
N GLU A 221 38.57 4.20 12.06
CA GLU A 221 39.88 3.60 11.78
C GLU A 221 40.39 2.63 12.87
N HIS A 222 39.74 2.62 14.04
CA HIS A 222 40.07 1.76 15.18
C HIS A 222 39.43 0.35 15.11
N LEU A 223 38.61 0.08 14.08
CA LEU A 223 37.85 -1.17 13.91
C LEU A 223 38.62 -2.30 13.21
#